data_AF-A0A7C1WVN2-F1
#
_entry.id   AF-A0A7C1WVN2-F1
#
_cell.length_a   1.000
_cell.length_b   1.000
_cell.length_c   1.000
_cell.angle_alpha   90.00
_cell.angle_beta   90.00
_cell.angle_gamma   90.00
#
_symmetry.space_group_name_H-M   'P 1'
#
loop_
_entity.id
_entity.type
_entity.pdbx_description
1 polymer ?
#
loop_
_entity_poly.entity_id
_entity_poly.type
_entity_poly.pdbx_seq_one_letter_code
_entity_poly.pdbx_strand_id
1 'polypeptide(L)'
;MKQTYHASDAIGELASVRRIVILGWGLIGDLFIRVPLIEAIKARFPEAEITVVVDPVGVVVVENHPACDRVVAFNRSKQSRMEYVKTYLKQVMALRRERFD
;
A
#
# COMPACT_ATOMS: atom_id res chain seq x y z
N MET A 1 5.28 -33.80 -16.56
CA MET A 1 6.24 -33.06 -15.72
C MET A 1 5.48 -31.98 -14.95
N LYS A 2 4.96 -32.30 -13.76
CA LYS A 2 4.22 -31.36 -12.91
C LYS A 2 5.23 -30.77 -11.91
N GLN A 3 5.49 -29.47 -11.98
CA GLN A 3 6.25 -28.76 -10.95
C GLN A 3 5.47 -28.83 -9.64
N THR A 4 6.00 -29.56 -8.67
CA THR A 4 5.56 -29.52 -7.27
C THR A 4 6.08 -28.25 -6.64
N TYR A 5 5.18 -27.27 -6.43
CA TYR A 5 5.43 -26.12 -5.57
C TYR A 5 5.48 -26.59 -4.11
N HIS A 6 6.67 -26.54 -3.50
CA HIS A 6 6.83 -26.80 -2.07
C HIS A 6 6.35 -25.57 -1.29
N ALA A 7 5.17 -25.67 -0.67
CA ALA A 7 4.57 -24.59 0.12
C ALA A 7 5.47 -24.11 1.28
N SER A 8 6.42 -24.92 1.73
CA SER A 8 7.42 -24.56 2.75
C SER A 8 8.35 -23.42 2.31
N ASP A 9 8.75 -23.41 1.05
CA ASP A 9 9.76 -22.48 0.54
C ASP A 9 9.13 -21.10 0.32
N ALA A 10 7.87 -21.08 -0.15
CA ALA A 10 7.06 -19.87 -0.27
C ALA A 10 6.74 -19.24 1.09
N ILE A 11 6.52 -20.04 2.14
CA ILE A 11 6.28 -19.49 3.51
C ILE A 11 7.55 -18.83 4.05
N GLY A 12 8.72 -19.42 3.80
CA GLY A 12 10.02 -18.84 4.16
C GLY A 12 10.34 -17.55 3.39
N GLU A 13 10.04 -17.51 2.09
CA GLU A 13 10.23 -16.32 1.26
C GLU A 13 9.33 -15.17 1.71
N LEU A 14 8.06 -15.46 2.00
CA LEU A 14 7.10 -14.49 2.54
C LEU A 14 7.48 -13.98 3.94
N ALA A 15 8.23 -14.75 4.74
CA ALA A 15 8.71 -14.29 6.04
C ALA A 15 9.78 -13.19 5.95
N SER A 16 10.41 -13.02 4.77
CA SER A 16 11.43 -12.00 4.54
C SER A 16 10.87 -10.64 4.11
N VAL A 17 9.58 -10.56 3.78
CA VAL A 17 8.90 -9.32 3.38
C VAL A 17 8.89 -8.33 4.55
N ARG A 18 9.40 -7.12 4.32
CA ARG A 18 9.53 -6.06 5.33
C ARG A 18 8.76 -4.79 4.99
N ARG A 19 8.45 -4.53 3.72
CA ARG A 19 7.80 -3.29 3.29
C ARG A 19 6.73 -3.54 2.27
N ILE A 20 5.48 -3.29 2.65
CA ILE A 20 4.31 -3.51 1.81
C ILE A 20 3.66 -2.16 1.52
N VAL A 21 3.31 -1.92 0.26
CA VAL A 21 2.48 -0.77 -0.12
C VAL A 21 1.12 -1.22 -0.61
N ILE A 22 0.06 -0.65 -0.03
CA ILE A 22 -1.33 -0.89 -0.42
C ILE A 22 -1.87 0.35 -1.11
N LEU A 23 -2.29 0.21 -2.36
CA LEU A 23 -2.88 1.30 -3.13
C LEU A 23 -4.39 1.36 -2.86
N GLY A 24 -4.78 2.28 -1.98
CA GLY A 24 -6.14 2.54 -1.55
C GLY A 24 -6.84 3.68 -2.29
N TRP A 25 -6.55 3.90 -3.58
CA TRP A 25 -7.25 4.91 -4.39
C TRP A 25 -8.72 4.53 -4.62
N GLY A 26 -9.58 5.54 -4.77
CA GLY A 26 -11.00 5.33 -5.09
C GLY A 26 -11.94 6.11 -4.18
N LEU A 27 -13.18 5.65 -4.11
CA LEU A 27 -14.17 6.25 -3.21
C LEU A 27 -13.89 5.83 -1.76
N ILE A 28 -14.34 6.64 -0.82
CA ILE A 28 -14.11 6.38 0.62
C ILE A 28 -14.69 5.02 1.05
N GLY A 29 -15.81 4.60 0.47
CA GLY A 29 -16.42 3.29 0.73
C GLY A 29 -15.54 2.11 0.33
N ASP A 30 -14.80 2.23 -0.77
CA ASP A 30 -13.87 1.18 -1.22
C ASP A 30 -12.71 1.02 -0.24
N LEU A 31 -12.28 2.13 0.39
CA LEU A 31 -11.22 2.10 1.39
C LEU A 31 -11.66 1.38 2.66
N PHE A 32 -12.90 1.56 3.12
CA PHE A 32 -13.45 0.80 4.26
C PHE A 32 -13.43 -0.71 4.01
N ILE A 33 -13.74 -1.15 2.79
CA ILE A 33 -13.71 -2.57 2.42
C ILE A 33 -12.27 -3.13 2.45
N ARG A 34 -11.26 -2.28 2.24
CA ARG A 34 -9.84 -2.67 2.31
C ARG A 34 -9.29 -2.74 3.73
N VAL A 35 -9.92 -2.13 4.73
CA VAL A 35 -9.46 -2.20 6.13
C VAL A 35 -9.26 -3.64 6.61
N PRO A 36 -10.23 -4.57 6.50
CA PRO A 36 -10.02 -5.95 6.92
C PRO A 36 -8.93 -6.68 6.10
N LEU A 37 -8.71 -6.27 4.85
CA LEU A 37 -7.57 -6.76 4.05
C LEU A 37 -6.25 -6.28 4.64
N ILE A 38 -6.14 -5.01 5.02
CA ILE A 38 -4.95 -4.43 5.63
C ILE A 38 -4.65 -5.15 6.95
N GLU A 39 -5.67 -5.40 7.77
CA GLU A 39 -5.55 -6.17 9.02
C GLU A 39 -5.05 -7.61 8.77
N ALA A 40 -5.62 -8.31 7.80
CA ALA A 40 -5.20 -9.66 7.45
C ALA A 40 -3.76 -9.69 6.95
N ILE A 41 -3.33 -8.69 6.18
CA ILE A 41 -1.94 -8.54 5.74
C ILE A 41 -1.04 -8.29 6.95
N LYS A 42 -1.37 -7.38 7.87
CA LYS A 42 -0.56 -7.14 9.07
C LYS A 42 -0.45 -8.37 9.95
N ALA A 43 -1.54 -9.13 10.11
CA ALA A 43 -1.52 -10.39 10.84
C ALA A 43 -0.63 -11.45 10.17
N ARG A 44 -0.59 -11.47 8.83
CA ARG A 44 0.25 -12.40 8.06
C ARG A 44 1.71 -11.99 8.00
N PHE A 45 2.00 -10.69 8.07
CA PHE A 45 3.34 -10.09 8.04
C PHE A 45 3.52 -9.11 9.21
N PRO A 46 3.61 -9.59 10.46
CA PRO A 46 3.66 -8.70 11.64
C PRO A 46 4.86 -7.75 11.64
N GLU A 47 5.96 -8.21 11.07
CA GLU A 47 7.25 -7.54 10.96
C GLU A 47 7.34 -6.57 9.77
N ALA A 48 6.34 -6.54 8.89
CA ALA A 48 6.32 -5.67 7.74
C ALA A 48 5.72 -4.31 8.08
N GLU A 49 6.33 -3.25 7.56
CA GLU A 49 5.78 -1.90 7.56
C GLU A 49 4.76 -1.79 6.42
N ILE A 50 3.52 -1.46 6.75
CA ILE A 50 2.43 -1.28 5.81
C ILE A 50 2.23 0.20 5.55
N THR A 51 2.53 0.61 4.31
CA THR A 51 2.20 1.92 3.79
C THR A 51 0.90 1.86 3.00
N VAL A 52 -0.07 2.71 3.34
CA VAL A 52 -1.31 2.84 2.58
C VAL A 52 -1.32 4.16 1.80
N VAL A 53 -1.40 4.07 0.48
CA VAL A 53 -1.51 5.24 -0.40
C VAL A 53 -2.98 5.50 -0.68
N VAL A 54 -3.46 6.69 -0.32
CA VAL A 54 -4.88 7.05 -0.45
C VAL A 54 -5.04 8.41 -1.14
N ASP A 55 -6.26 8.69 -1.59
CA ASP A 55 -6.65 10.07 -1.90
C ASP A 55 -6.75 10.90 -0.61
N PRO A 56 -6.62 12.25 -0.66
CA PRO A 56 -6.65 13.08 0.54
C PRO A 56 -7.89 12.88 1.42
N VAL A 57 -9.04 12.59 0.81
CA VAL A 57 -10.31 12.31 1.52
C VAL A 57 -10.26 10.97 2.26
N GLY A 58 -9.49 10.00 1.77
CA GLY A 58 -9.38 8.66 2.36
C GLY A 58 -8.44 8.59 3.58
N VAL A 59 -7.61 9.61 3.81
CA VAL A 59 -6.65 9.65 4.94
C VAL A 59 -7.36 9.40 6.27
N VAL A 60 -8.51 10.04 6.47
CA VAL A 60 -9.30 9.98 7.70
C VAL A 60 -9.76 8.56 8.08
N VAL A 61 -9.80 7.64 7.10
CA VAL A 61 -10.25 6.26 7.32
C VAL A 61 -9.15 5.42 7.95
N VAL A 62 -7.88 5.70 7.62
CA VAL A 62 -6.76 4.79 7.89
C VAL A 62 -5.62 5.42 8.71
N GLU A 63 -5.62 6.75 8.91
CA GLU A 63 -4.52 7.45 9.59
C GLU A 63 -4.29 7.02 11.04
N ASN A 64 -5.33 6.59 11.75
CA ASN A 64 -5.26 6.16 13.15
C ASN A 64 -5.36 4.63 13.30
N HIS A 65 -5.29 3.88 12.20
CA HIS A 65 -5.52 2.45 12.22
C HIS A 65 -4.23 1.69 12.61
N PRO A 66 -4.25 0.78 13.60
CA PRO A 66 -3.03 0.12 14.10
C PRO A 66 -2.37 -0.81 13.07
N ALA A 67 -3.13 -1.29 12.08
CA ALA A 67 -2.59 -2.09 10.98
C ALA A 67 -1.91 -1.25 9.87
N CYS A 68 -1.99 0.08 9.95
CA CYS A 68 -1.40 1.01 8.99
C CYS A 68 -0.24 1.75 9.65
N ASP A 69 1.00 1.38 9.32
CA ASP A 69 2.18 2.03 9.90
C ASP A 69 2.39 3.44 9.31
N ARG A 70 2.02 3.63 8.03
CA ARG A 70 2.15 4.91 7.35
C ARG A 70 1.04 5.15 6.33
N VAL A 71 0.57 6.39 6.24
CA VAL A 71 -0.44 6.82 5.27
C VAL A 71 0.11 7.91 4.38
N VAL A 72 -0.01 7.73 3.06
CA VAL A 72 0.51 8.67 2.06
C VAL A 72 -0.65 9.19 1.20
N ALA A 73 -0.91 10.50 1.30
CA ALA A 73 -1.94 11.15 0.52
C ALA A 73 -1.43 11.56 -0.87
N PHE A 74 -1.96 10.95 -1.92
CA PHE A 74 -1.65 11.35 -3.30
C PHE A 74 -2.65 12.40 -3.76
N ASN A 75 -2.21 13.65 -3.82
CA ASN A 75 -3.03 14.71 -4.40
C ASN A 75 -3.03 14.59 -5.93
N ARG A 76 -4.21 14.31 -6.48
CA ARG A 76 -4.49 14.17 -7.92
C ARG A 76 -5.22 15.39 -8.51
N SER A 77 -5.06 16.58 -7.93
CA SER A 77 -5.75 17.80 -8.39
C SER A 77 -5.50 18.05 -9.88
N LYS A 78 -6.57 18.37 -10.62
CA LYS A 78 -6.58 18.50 -12.09
C LYS A 78 -6.51 19.96 -12.55
N GLN A 79 -5.76 20.83 -11.85
CA GLN A 79 -5.68 22.25 -12.21
C GLN A 79 -5.03 22.45 -13.59
N SER A 80 -3.95 21.73 -13.89
CA SER A 80 -3.36 21.65 -15.24
C SER A 80 -2.81 20.25 -15.53
N ARG A 81 -2.86 19.81 -16.80
CA ARG A 81 -2.37 18.47 -17.22
C ARG A 81 -0.89 18.27 -16.89
N MET A 82 -0.07 19.31 -17.10
CA MET A 82 1.37 19.24 -16.88
C MET A 82 1.72 19.13 -15.39
N GLU A 83 1.04 19.90 -14.55
CA GLU A 83 1.25 19.88 -13.10
C GLU A 83 0.75 18.57 -12.47
N TYR A 84 -0.36 18.03 -12.98
CA TYR A 84 -0.84 16.70 -12.62
C TYR A 84 0.22 15.63 -12.89
N VAL A 85 0.77 15.59 -14.11
CA VAL A 85 1.79 14.61 -14.49
C VAL A 85 3.05 14.80 -13.65
N LYS A 86 3.54 16.04 -13.47
CA LYS A 86 4.73 16.31 -12.63
C LYS A 86 4.53 15.87 -11.18
N THR A 87 3.40 16.19 -10.58
CA THR A 87 3.05 15.84 -9.21
C THR A 87 2.94 14.33 -9.04
N TYR A 88 2.26 13.66 -9.96
CA TYR A 88 2.14 12.21 -9.99
C TYR A 88 3.52 11.54 -10.12
N LEU A 89 4.36 12.00 -11.06
CA LEU A 89 5.70 11.44 -11.26
C LEU A 89 6.56 11.63 -10.01
N LYS A 90 6.50 12.80 -9.36
CA LYS A 90 7.21 13.08 -8.11
C LYS A 90 6.75 12.14 -6.98
N GLN A 91 5.45 11.94 -6.82
CA GLN A 91 4.87 11.04 -5.82
C GLN A 91 5.28 9.58 -6.06
N VAL A 92 5.23 9.11 -7.31
CA VAL A 92 5.68 7.76 -7.68
C VAL A 92 7.18 7.60 -7.48
N MET A 93 8.00 8.59 -7.84
CA MET A 93 9.44 8.56 -7.60
C MET A 93 9.78 8.54 -6.10
N ALA A 94 9.04 9.28 -5.28
CA ALA A 94 9.19 9.23 -3.83
C ALA A 94 8.92 7.82 -3.30
N LEU A 95 7.80 7.22 -3.71
CA LEU A 95 7.43 5.85 -3.33
C LEU A 95 8.46 4.81 -3.81
N ARG A 96 8.95 4.94 -5.05
CA ARG A 96 9.98 4.04 -5.59
C ARG A 96 11.31 4.08 -4.83
N ARG A 97 11.66 5.22 -4.23
CA ARG A 97 12.89 5.33 -3.42
C ARG A 97 12.83 4.51 -2.14
N GLU A 98 11.63 4.18 -1.69
CA GLU A 98 11.42 3.44 -0.45
C GLU A 98 11.65 1.94 -0.59
N ARG A 99 11.70 1.42 -1.82
CA ARG A 99 12.01 0.01 -2.13
C ARG A 99 11.10 -0.98 -1.38
N PHE A 100 9.80 -0.89 -1.67
CA PHE A 100 8.84 -1.91 -1.27
C PHE A 100 9.21 -3.26 -1.89
N ASP A 101 8.86 -4.33 -1.17
CA ASP A 101 9.07 -5.72 -1.59
C ASP A 101 7.97 -6.18 -2.55
#